data_AF-A0A2I1H2H8-F1
#
_entry.id   AF-A0A2I1H2H8-F1
#
_cell.length_a   1.000
_cell.length_b   1.000
_cell.length_c   1.000
_cell.angle_alpha   90.00
_cell.angle_beta   90.00
_cell.angle_gamma   90.00
#
_symmetry.space_group_name_H-M   'P 1'
#
loop_
_entity.id
_entity.type
_entity.pdbx_description
1 polymer ?
#
loop_
_entity_poly.entity_id
_entity_poly.type
_entity_poly.pdbx_seq_one_letter_code
_entity_poly.pdbx_strand_id
1 'polypeptide(L)'
;AEMQIVPDGIKKGYLMEIDFNIIPNRIENIKSDLLDIIKKKVKSIYRENVMRAYREVGKMKANTPMGLMNRIETYQPGYYGPRGAIIIAETLRRIFIDSKILTVTLASPQTPMEYLQEVLIPEVGVRLIQEDYHGISVEEARIIMKQSVYFGEYVHNDEN
;
A
#
# COMPACT_ATOMS: atom_id res chain seq x y z
N ALA A 1 -16.66 -11.35 -17.95
CA ALA A 1 -15.32 -10.76 -17.74
C ALA A 1 -14.70 -11.28 -16.45
N GLU A 2 -15.46 -11.37 -15.34
CA GLU A 2 -14.97 -11.86 -14.04
C GLU A 2 -14.45 -13.31 -14.05
N MET A 3 -15.02 -14.20 -14.88
CA MET A 3 -14.62 -15.63 -14.96
C MET A 3 -13.14 -15.87 -15.32
N GLN A 4 -12.41 -14.89 -15.85
CA GLN A 4 -11.00 -15.02 -16.24
C GLN A 4 -10.03 -14.43 -15.20
N ILE A 5 -10.50 -13.66 -14.22
CA ILE A 5 -9.64 -12.94 -13.25
C ILE A 5 -8.79 -13.94 -12.45
N VAL A 6 -9.43 -14.97 -11.88
CA VAL A 6 -8.74 -15.97 -11.06
C VAL A 6 -7.79 -16.83 -11.90
N PRO A 7 -8.20 -17.45 -13.02
CA PRO A 7 -7.28 -18.22 -13.87
C PRO A 7 -6.06 -17.43 -14.35
N ASP A 8 -6.25 -16.15 -14.73
CA ASP A 8 -5.13 -15.32 -15.20
C ASP A 8 -4.21 -14.89 -14.07
N GLY A 9 -4.75 -14.62 -12.87
CA GLY A 9 -3.95 -14.37 -11.67
C GLY A 9 -3.06 -15.54 -11.30
N ILE A 10 -3.61 -16.77 -11.35
CA ILE A 10 -2.84 -18.01 -11.10
C ILE A 10 -1.71 -18.16 -12.12
N LYS A 11 -1.99 -17.96 -13.42
CA LYS A 11 -0.95 -18.01 -14.47
C LYS A 11 0.17 -16.98 -14.26
N LYS A 12 -0.17 -15.83 -13.67
CA LYS A 12 0.79 -14.76 -13.33
C LYS A 12 1.50 -14.99 -11.99
N GLY A 13 1.12 -16.02 -11.24
CA GLY A 13 1.73 -16.39 -9.97
C GLY A 13 1.17 -15.64 -8.74
N TYR A 14 0.04 -14.94 -8.86
CA TYR A 14 -0.54 -14.24 -7.72
C TYR A 14 -1.02 -15.23 -6.66
N LEU A 15 -0.72 -14.94 -5.39
CA LEU A 15 -1.07 -15.82 -4.28
C LEU A 15 -2.58 -15.86 -4.10
N MET A 16 -3.15 -17.06 -4.08
CA MET A 16 -4.57 -17.30 -3.81
C MET A 16 -4.90 -17.44 -2.33
N GLU A 17 -3.95 -17.94 -1.54
CA GLU A 17 -4.12 -18.14 -0.11
C GLU A 17 -3.05 -17.33 0.60
N ILE A 18 -3.50 -16.43 1.47
CA ILE A 18 -2.65 -15.57 2.29
C ILE A 18 -3.01 -15.86 3.74
N ASP A 19 -2.02 -16.21 4.55
CA ASP A 19 -2.19 -16.21 6.00
C ASP A 19 -2.17 -14.75 6.50
N PHE A 20 -3.36 -14.16 6.57
CA PHE A 20 -3.53 -12.79 7.04
C PHE A 20 -3.08 -12.58 8.49
N ASN A 21 -2.99 -13.64 9.31
CA ASN A 21 -2.60 -13.54 10.71
C ASN A 21 -1.12 -13.21 10.88
N ILE A 22 -0.28 -13.53 9.90
CA ILE A 22 1.16 -13.27 9.96
C ILE A 22 1.55 -11.89 9.40
N ILE A 23 0.65 -11.21 8.69
CA ILE A 23 0.92 -9.88 8.10
C ILE A 23 1.40 -8.88 9.14
N PRO A 24 0.81 -8.76 10.34
CA PRO A 24 1.31 -7.82 11.35
C PRO A 24 2.78 -8.06 11.73
N ASN A 25 3.19 -9.33 11.86
CA ASN A 25 4.58 -9.68 12.16
C ASN A 25 5.52 -9.32 11.01
N ARG A 26 5.10 -9.55 9.77
CA ARG A 26 5.86 -9.16 8.57
C ARG A 26 6.04 -7.64 8.49
N ILE A 27 5.02 -6.86 8.85
CA ILE A 27 5.10 -5.39 8.92
C ILE A 27 6.09 -4.95 10.00
N GLU A 28 6.10 -5.59 11.17
CA GLU A 28 7.09 -5.28 12.22
C GLU A 28 8.52 -5.56 11.75
N ASN A 29 8.76 -6.62 10.96
CA ASN A 29 10.09 -6.92 10.39
C ASN A 29 10.61 -5.82 9.46
N ILE A 30 9.73 -5.13 8.73
CA ILE A 30 10.10 -4.04 7.80
C ILE A 30 9.94 -2.64 8.41
N LYS A 31 9.62 -2.54 9.71
CA LYS A 31 9.35 -1.28 10.39
C LYS A 31 10.50 -0.28 10.32
N SER A 32 11.76 -0.74 10.36
CA SER A 32 12.93 0.12 10.21
C SER A 32 12.92 0.88 8.88
N ASP A 33 12.53 0.20 7.80
CA ASP A 33 12.52 0.77 6.46
C ASP A 33 11.41 1.81 6.33
N LEU A 34 10.23 1.50 6.89
CA LEU A 34 9.11 2.42 6.96
C LEU A 34 9.46 3.66 7.80
N LEU A 35 10.17 3.50 8.91
CA LEU A 35 10.69 4.62 9.72
C LEU A 35 11.63 5.51 8.91
N ASP A 36 12.50 4.92 8.09
CA ASP A 36 13.42 5.68 7.26
C ASP A 36 12.70 6.44 6.14
N ILE A 37 11.58 5.92 5.62
CA ILE A 37 10.67 6.66 4.73
C ILE A 37 10.01 7.84 5.47
N ILE A 38 9.44 7.59 6.66
CA ILE A 38 8.77 8.64 7.48
C ILE A 38 9.76 9.76 7.83
N LYS A 39 11.00 9.41 8.19
CA LYS A 39 12.09 10.35 8.49
C LYS A 39 12.71 10.97 7.24
N LYS A 40 12.22 10.64 6.04
CA LYS A 40 12.66 11.19 4.75
C LYS A 40 14.14 10.88 4.45
N LYS A 41 14.68 9.81 5.03
CA LYS A 41 16.03 9.31 4.74
C LYS A 41 16.06 8.50 3.45
N VAL A 42 14.97 7.78 3.17
CA VAL A 42 14.76 7.02 1.94
C VAL A 42 13.63 7.66 1.14
N LYS A 43 13.78 7.70 -0.19
CA LYS A 43 12.75 8.21 -1.09
C LYS A 43 11.62 7.19 -1.22
N SER A 44 10.40 7.70 -1.31
CA SER A 44 9.20 6.93 -1.61
C SER A 44 8.57 7.50 -2.87
N ILE A 45 8.39 6.67 -3.89
CA ILE A 45 7.70 7.10 -5.12
C ILE A 45 6.25 7.47 -4.85
N TYR A 46 5.59 6.81 -3.89
CA TYR A 46 4.22 7.11 -3.51
C TYR A 46 4.12 8.51 -2.90
N ARG A 47 5.05 8.84 -1.99
CA ARG A 47 5.16 10.21 -1.47
C ARG A 47 5.46 11.22 -2.58
N GLU A 48 6.37 10.91 -3.51
CA GLU A 48 6.69 11.79 -4.63
C GLU A 48 5.49 12.03 -5.55
N ASN A 49 4.67 11.01 -5.79
CA ASN A 49 3.43 11.09 -6.57
C ASN A 49 2.41 12.01 -5.88
N VAL A 50 2.21 11.88 -4.56
CA VAL A 50 1.35 12.80 -3.79
C VAL A 50 1.87 14.24 -3.89
N MET A 51 3.18 14.46 -3.69
CA MET A 51 3.77 15.80 -3.79
C MET A 51 3.68 16.36 -5.21
N ARG A 52 3.72 15.52 -6.25
CA ARG A 52 3.48 15.93 -7.64
C ARG A 52 2.04 16.38 -7.83
N ALA A 53 1.06 15.59 -7.39
CA ALA A 53 -0.35 15.98 -7.46
C ALA A 53 -0.62 17.30 -6.73
N TYR A 54 0.00 17.51 -5.56
CA TYR A 54 -0.14 18.77 -4.81
C TYR A 54 0.42 19.98 -5.56
N ARG A 55 1.50 19.79 -6.33
CA ARG A 55 2.08 20.85 -7.17
C ARG A 55 1.24 21.14 -8.41
N GLU A 56 0.65 20.11 -9.01
CA GLU A 56 -0.10 20.23 -10.27
C GLU A 56 -1.49 20.83 -10.07
N VAL A 57 -2.23 20.38 -9.04
CA VAL A 57 -3.64 20.77 -8.85
C VAL A 57 -3.92 21.45 -7.51
N GLY A 58 -2.91 21.55 -6.62
CA GLY A 58 -3.07 22.05 -5.25
C GLY A 58 -3.62 20.98 -4.30
N LYS A 59 -3.22 21.04 -3.01
CA LYS A 59 -3.61 20.05 -1.98
C LYS A 59 -5.13 19.84 -1.90
N MET A 60 -5.91 20.93 -1.87
CA MET A 60 -7.37 20.83 -1.74
C MET A 60 -8.01 20.05 -2.89
N LYS A 61 -7.62 20.33 -4.14
CA LYS A 61 -8.16 19.63 -5.31
C LYS A 61 -7.64 18.20 -5.40
N ALA A 62 -6.38 17.98 -5.06
CA ALA A 62 -5.78 16.65 -5.01
C ALA A 62 -6.53 15.75 -4.01
N ASN A 63 -6.96 16.25 -2.86
CA ASN A 63 -7.63 15.44 -1.84
C ASN A 63 -9.16 15.32 -2.02
N THR A 64 -9.72 15.81 -3.14
CA THR A 64 -11.13 15.53 -3.48
C THR A 64 -11.33 14.05 -3.83
N PRO A 65 -12.55 13.49 -3.71
CA PRO A 65 -12.84 12.12 -4.14
C PRO A 65 -12.39 11.82 -5.57
N MET A 66 -12.66 12.75 -6.51
CA MET A 66 -12.23 12.62 -7.90
C MET A 66 -10.69 12.63 -8.03
N GLY A 67 -10.02 13.50 -7.27
CA GLY A 67 -8.56 13.54 -7.24
C GLY A 67 -7.95 12.22 -6.75
N LEU A 68 -8.51 11.66 -5.67
CA LEU A 68 -8.09 10.39 -5.09
C LEU A 68 -8.40 9.21 -6.02
N MET A 69 -9.55 9.21 -6.69
CA MET A 69 -9.96 8.13 -7.59
C MET A 69 -8.97 7.95 -8.75
N ASN A 70 -8.40 9.03 -9.27
CA ASN A 70 -7.37 8.97 -10.33
C ASN A 70 -6.08 8.25 -9.91
N ARG A 71 -5.90 7.97 -8.62
CA ARG A 71 -4.69 7.35 -8.06
C ARG A 71 -4.99 6.20 -7.09
N ILE A 72 -6.24 5.78 -6.96
CA ILE A 72 -6.66 4.81 -5.94
C ILE A 72 -5.99 3.43 -6.15
N GLU A 73 -5.91 2.97 -7.39
CA GLU A 73 -5.24 1.70 -7.75
C GLU A 73 -3.75 1.70 -7.40
N THR A 74 -3.13 2.88 -7.27
CA THR A 74 -1.71 2.98 -6.90
C THR A 74 -1.46 2.80 -5.41
N TYR A 75 -2.51 2.89 -4.58
CA TYR A 75 -2.42 2.81 -3.13
C TYR A 75 -2.90 1.47 -2.56
N GLN A 76 -3.59 0.67 -3.37
CA GLN A 76 -4.05 -0.66 -2.97
C GLN A 76 -2.88 -1.65 -2.92
N PRO A 77 -2.86 -2.59 -1.96
CA PRO A 77 -1.77 -3.55 -1.79
C PRO A 77 -1.83 -4.74 -2.78
N GLY A 78 -2.36 -4.53 -3.99
CA GLY A 78 -2.43 -5.56 -5.04
C GLY A 78 -3.26 -6.78 -4.65
N TYR A 79 -2.72 -7.99 -4.90
CA TYR A 79 -3.43 -9.24 -4.62
C TYR A 79 -3.79 -9.44 -3.15
N TYR A 80 -3.21 -8.68 -2.21
CA TYR A 80 -3.63 -8.71 -0.80
C TYR A 80 -5.09 -8.25 -0.60
N GLY A 81 -5.64 -7.51 -1.58
CA GLY A 81 -7.04 -7.12 -1.63
C GLY A 81 -7.50 -6.21 -0.49
N PRO A 82 -8.82 -5.93 -0.43
CA PRO A 82 -9.43 -5.13 0.64
C PRO A 82 -9.14 -5.65 2.04
N ARG A 83 -9.20 -6.97 2.26
CA ARG A 83 -8.93 -7.60 3.57
C ARG A 83 -7.50 -7.33 4.03
N GLY A 84 -6.52 -7.49 3.13
CA GLY A 84 -5.13 -7.16 3.42
C GLY A 84 -4.92 -5.67 3.66
N ALA A 85 -5.58 -4.80 2.90
CA ALA A 85 -5.51 -3.36 3.09
C ALA A 85 -5.97 -2.92 4.49
N ILE A 86 -7.04 -3.53 5.02
CA ILE A 86 -7.53 -3.27 6.38
C ILE A 86 -6.50 -3.67 7.42
N ILE A 87 -5.99 -4.90 7.35
CA ILE A 87 -5.01 -5.43 8.32
C ILE A 87 -3.71 -4.61 8.28
N ILE A 88 -3.23 -4.25 7.09
CA ILE A 88 -2.07 -3.38 6.91
C ILE A 88 -2.34 -2.02 7.54
N ALA A 89 -3.48 -1.39 7.25
CA ALA A 89 -3.83 -0.06 7.76
C ALA A 89 -3.93 -0.04 9.29
N GLU A 90 -4.61 -1.03 9.88
CA GLU A 90 -4.75 -1.15 11.35
C GLU A 90 -3.40 -1.37 12.02
N THR A 91 -2.57 -2.24 11.47
CA THR A 91 -1.22 -2.52 11.98
C THR A 91 -0.37 -1.24 11.93
N LEU A 92 -0.33 -0.57 10.78
CA LEU A 92 0.42 0.68 10.61
C LEU A 92 -0.10 1.79 11.53
N ARG A 93 -1.42 1.89 11.74
CA ARG A 93 -2.01 2.88 12.66
C ARG A 93 -1.50 2.64 14.07
N ARG A 94 -1.55 1.40 14.56
CA ARG A 94 -1.04 1.04 15.90
C ARG A 94 0.45 1.33 16.04
N ILE A 95 1.25 0.94 15.03
CA ILE A 95 2.70 1.08 15.07
C ILE A 95 3.14 2.55 14.99
N PHE A 96 2.49 3.37 14.16
CA PHE A 96 3.00 4.70 13.82
C PHE A 96 2.15 5.86 14.32
N ILE A 97 0.82 5.76 14.33
CA ILE A 97 -0.06 6.86 14.72
C ILE A 97 -0.33 6.81 16.23
N ASP A 98 -0.80 5.67 16.72
CA ASP A 98 -1.18 5.51 18.14
C ASP A 98 0.04 5.62 19.06
N SER A 99 1.20 5.16 18.59
CA SER A 99 2.51 5.31 19.24
C SER A 99 3.12 6.71 19.13
N LYS A 100 2.49 7.62 18.37
CA LYS A 100 2.94 9.00 18.09
C LYS A 100 4.29 9.11 17.36
N ILE A 101 4.70 8.08 16.63
CA ILE A 101 5.90 8.11 15.80
C ILE A 101 5.68 8.97 14.54
N LEU A 102 4.57 8.78 13.83
CA LEU A 102 4.17 9.57 12.66
C LEU A 102 3.42 10.82 13.12
N THR A 103 4.18 11.84 13.46
CA THR A 103 3.64 13.14 13.90
C THR A 103 3.12 13.95 12.70
N VAL A 104 2.27 14.95 12.99
CA VAL A 104 1.80 15.92 11.99
C VAL A 104 2.97 16.59 11.25
N THR A 105 4.05 16.92 11.96
CA THR A 105 5.25 17.53 11.37
C THR A 105 5.97 16.61 10.40
N LEU A 106 6.05 15.31 10.72
CA LEU A 106 6.69 14.32 9.84
C LEU A 106 5.84 14.03 8.60
N ALA A 107 4.52 13.91 8.78
CA ALA A 107 3.56 13.66 7.70
C ALA A 107 3.37 14.87 6.77
N SER A 108 3.61 16.10 7.26
CA SER A 108 3.40 17.33 6.51
C SER A 108 4.03 17.30 5.11
N PRO A 109 3.28 17.73 4.05
CA PRO A 109 2.01 18.46 4.11
C PRO A 109 0.74 17.60 4.26
N GLN A 110 0.86 16.27 4.32
CA GLN A 110 -0.27 15.37 4.59
C GLN A 110 -0.61 15.34 6.09
N THR A 111 -1.83 14.91 6.42
CA THR A 111 -2.13 14.41 7.76
C THR A 111 -1.47 13.04 7.99
N PRO A 112 -1.25 12.59 9.24
CA PRO A 112 -0.75 11.25 9.50
C PRO A 112 -1.57 10.14 8.85
N MET A 113 -2.89 10.29 8.78
CA MET A 113 -3.77 9.30 8.14
C MET A 113 -3.64 9.31 6.61
N GLU A 114 -3.61 10.50 5.98
CA GLU A 114 -3.35 10.63 4.54
C GLU A 114 -1.98 10.01 4.18
N TYR A 115 -0.94 10.27 4.98
CA TYR A 115 0.38 9.69 4.77
C TYR A 115 0.37 8.18 4.94
N LEU A 116 -0.33 7.65 5.94
CA LEU A 116 -0.49 6.21 6.12
C LEU A 116 -1.14 5.58 4.88
N GLN A 117 -2.24 6.15 4.40
CA GLN A 117 -3.02 5.60 3.28
C GLN A 117 -2.31 5.71 1.93
N GLU A 118 -1.77 6.90 1.62
CA GLU A 118 -1.22 7.17 0.29
C GLU A 118 0.28 6.84 0.18
N VAL A 119 0.97 6.57 1.29
CA VAL A 119 2.41 6.26 1.30
C VAL A 119 2.69 4.93 1.98
N LEU A 120 2.33 4.75 3.25
CA LEU A 120 2.79 3.56 3.99
C LEU A 120 2.09 2.26 3.57
N ILE A 121 0.77 2.28 3.31
CA ILE A 121 0.06 1.10 2.80
C ILE A 121 0.70 0.56 1.52
N PRO A 122 0.90 1.37 0.46
CA PRO A 122 1.49 0.83 -0.76
C PRO A 122 2.99 0.52 -0.63
N GLU A 123 3.75 1.21 0.24
CA GLU A 123 5.14 0.82 0.57
C GLU A 123 5.23 -0.55 1.26
N VAL A 124 4.24 -0.89 2.10
CA VAL A 124 4.11 -2.21 2.71
C VAL A 124 3.69 -3.23 1.66
N GLY A 125 2.67 -2.93 0.85
CA GLY A 125 2.20 -3.83 -0.21
C GLY A 125 3.34 -4.30 -1.12
N VAL A 126 4.18 -3.37 -1.57
CA VAL A 126 5.37 -3.71 -2.38
C VAL A 126 6.34 -4.62 -1.62
N ARG A 127 6.67 -4.31 -0.36
CA ARG A 127 7.62 -5.11 0.42
C ARG A 127 7.11 -6.51 0.73
N LEU A 128 5.82 -6.66 1.01
CA LEU A 128 5.20 -7.96 1.21
C LEU A 128 5.26 -8.79 -0.08
N ILE A 129 4.96 -8.18 -1.23
CA ILE A 129 5.08 -8.84 -2.54
C ILE A 129 6.54 -9.20 -2.85
N GLN A 130 7.51 -8.33 -2.54
CA GLN A 130 8.92 -8.69 -2.71
C GLN A 130 9.30 -9.91 -1.89
N GLU A 131 8.86 -9.99 -0.64
CA GLU A 131 9.12 -11.13 0.25
C GLU A 131 8.45 -12.40 -0.27
N ASP A 132 7.20 -12.32 -0.73
CA ASP A 132 6.45 -13.46 -1.29
C ASP A 132 7.13 -14.05 -2.53
N TYR A 133 7.78 -13.22 -3.34
CA TYR A 133 8.51 -13.60 -4.54
C TYR A 133 10.02 -13.79 -4.30
N HIS A 134 10.42 -14.08 -3.06
CA HIS A 134 11.81 -14.39 -2.71
C HIS A 134 12.82 -13.29 -3.04
N GLY A 135 12.44 -12.02 -2.89
CA GLY A 135 13.34 -10.87 -2.97
C GLY A 135 13.55 -10.30 -4.37
N ILE A 136 12.54 -10.36 -5.25
CA ILE A 136 12.53 -9.63 -6.52
C ILE A 136 12.77 -8.13 -6.32
N SER A 137 13.08 -7.40 -7.40
CA SER A 137 13.29 -5.96 -7.30
C SER A 137 12.03 -5.20 -6.86
N VAL A 138 12.23 -4.03 -6.26
CA VAL A 138 11.13 -3.14 -5.80
C VAL A 138 10.21 -2.78 -6.97
N GLU A 139 10.77 -2.62 -8.18
CA GLU A 139 9.99 -2.23 -9.35
C GLU A 139 9.15 -3.39 -9.90
N GLU A 140 9.71 -4.62 -9.93
CA GLU A 140 8.94 -5.82 -10.31
C GLU A 140 7.78 -6.05 -9.34
N ALA A 141 8.02 -5.94 -8.03
CA ALA A 141 6.97 -6.07 -7.03
C ALA A 141 5.90 -4.98 -7.16
N ARG A 142 6.27 -3.75 -7.51
CA ARG A 142 5.32 -2.66 -7.80
C ARG A 142 4.45 -2.95 -9.03
N ILE A 143 5.04 -3.51 -10.08
CA ILE A 143 4.30 -3.94 -11.28
C ILE A 143 3.30 -5.02 -10.91
N ILE A 144 3.71 -6.04 -10.15
CA ILE A 144 2.82 -7.10 -9.65
C ILE A 144 1.70 -6.49 -8.80
N MET A 145 2.04 -5.61 -7.85
CA MET A 145 1.05 -4.95 -6.99
C MET A 145 -0.03 -4.26 -7.82
N LYS A 146 0.37 -3.44 -8.79
CA LYS A 146 -0.58 -2.71 -9.65
C LYS A 146 -1.42 -3.66 -10.52
N GLN A 147 -0.80 -4.67 -11.11
CA GLN A 147 -1.50 -5.60 -12.02
C GLN A 147 -2.41 -6.61 -11.30
N SER A 148 -2.31 -6.71 -9.97
CA SER A 148 -3.04 -7.69 -9.16
C SER A 148 -4.17 -7.09 -8.33
N VAL A 149 -4.45 -5.78 -8.43
CA VAL A 149 -5.52 -5.09 -7.69
C VAL A 149 -6.88 -5.78 -7.90
N TYR A 150 -7.32 -5.93 -9.15
CA TYR A 150 -8.60 -6.57 -9.47
C TYR A 150 -8.67 -8.05 -9.03
N PHE A 151 -7.53 -8.75 -9.03
CA PHE A 151 -7.46 -10.11 -8.49
C PHE A 151 -7.66 -10.10 -6.98
N GLY A 152 -6.97 -9.22 -6.26
CA GLY A 152 -7.11 -9.09 -4.81
C GLY A 152 -8.51 -8.64 -4.39
N GLU A 153 -9.14 -7.73 -5.14
CA GLU A 153 -10.53 -7.33 -4.92
C GLU A 153 -11.50 -8.51 -5.02
N TYR A 154 -11.27 -9.43 -5.95
CA TYR A 154 -12.13 -10.59 -6.16
C TYR A 154 -11.86 -11.72 -5.16
N VAL A 155 -10.58 -12.04 -4.90
CA VAL A 155 -10.17 -13.22 -4.11
C VAL A 155 -10.09 -12.93 -2.62
N HIS A 156 -9.68 -11.72 -2.23
CA HIS A 156 -9.43 -11.32 -0.84
C HIS A 156 -10.28 -10.12 -0.45
N ASN A 157 -11.57 -10.18 -0.76
CA ASN A 157 -12.55 -9.21 -0.29
C ASN A 157 -12.71 -9.28 1.24
N ASP A 158 -13.29 -8.24 1.83
CA ASP A 158 -13.51 -8.14 3.28
C ASP A 158 -14.78 -8.90 3.74
N GLU A 159 -15.54 -9.46 2.80
CA GLU A 159 -16.84 -10.08 3.05
C GLU A 159 -16.79 -11.62 3.15
N ASN A 160 -15.60 -12.23 3.06
CA ASN A 160 -15.36 -13.68 3.18
C ASN A 160 -14.43 -14.05 4.35
#